data_AF-A0A8T5ACH8-F1
#
_entry.id   AF-A0A8T5ACH8-F1
#
_cell.length_a   1.000
_cell.length_b   1.000
_cell.length_c   1.000
_cell.angle_alpha   90.00
_cell.angle_beta   90.00
_cell.angle_gamma   90.00
#
_symmetry.space_group_name_H-M   'P 1'
#
loop_
_entity.id
_entity.type
_entity.pdbx_description
1 polymer ?
#
loop_
_entity_poly.entity_id
_entity_poly.type
_entity_poly.pdbx_seq_one_letter_code
_entity_poly.pdbx_strand_id
1 'polypeptide(L)'
;MVLWRYLFELVSKDLEALRKKKQTLDDLFSSKRISEQTYECLNKDISEALMNTEKYLESLVSKMKGRIDDLERQISVLEMFLANSEMMYAAGEIDYEAYDRQSRALIAGIESMRREISEIKNILSAPSSGPVVSEKSMEVTTASPENITPIVAEIKSTEETLVQS
;
A
#
# COMPACT_ATOMS: atom_id res chain seq x y z
N MET A 1 0.39 -3.18 3.25
CA MET A 1 1.78 -2.84 3.59
C MET A 1 2.60 -2.42 2.37
N VAL A 2 2.71 -3.22 1.30
CA VAL A 2 3.36 -2.81 0.02
C VAL A 2 2.78 -1.51 -0.57
N LEU A 3 1.48 -1.29 -0.40
CA LEU A 3 0.79 -0.12 -0.93
C LEU A 3 1.31 1.22 -0.37
N TRP A 4 1.65 1.29 0.92
CA TRP A 4 2.11 2.53 1.55
C TRP A 4 3.47 2.98 1.02
N ARG A 5 4.40 2.03 0.90
CA ARG A 5 5.70 2.24 0.26
C ARG A 5 5.53 2.68 -1.18
N TYR A 6 4.74 1.94 -1.96
CA TYR A 6 4.46 2.27 -3.35
C TYR A 6 3.87 3.67 -3.52
N LEU A 7 2.84 4.02 -2.74
CA LEU A 7 2.20 5.34 -2.81
C LEU A 7 3.17 6.45 -2.43
N PHE A 8 3.96 6.27 -1.38
CA PHE A 8 4.95 7.25 -0.95
C PHE A 8 6.02 7.50 -2.03
N GLU A 9 6.56 6.43 -2.60
CA GLU A 9 7.54 6.52 -3.69
C GLU A 9 6.94 7.15 -4.96
N LEU A 10 5.71 6.77 -5.32
CA LEU A 10 5.02 7.31 -6.49
C LEU A 10 4.81 8.82 -6.39
N VAL A 11 4.28 9.28 -5.25
CA VAL A 11 4.02 10.71 -5.01
C VAL A 11 5.32 11.50 -4.94
N SER A 12 6.35 10.94 -4.31
CA SER A 12 7.66 11.58 -4.22
C SER A 12 8.29 11.76 -5.61
N LYS A 13 8.19 10.75 -6.48
CA LYS A 13 8.66 10.83 -7.88
C LYS A 13 7.87 11.84 -8.71
N ASP A 14 6.56 11.89 -8.56
CA ASP A 14 5.71 12.86 -9.25
C ASP A 14 6.08 14.31 -8.86
N LEU A 15 6.29 14.53 -7.57
CA LEU A 15 6.71 15.81 -7.02
C LEU A 15 8.11 16.22 -7.50
N GLU A 16 9.06 15.28 -7.59
CA GLU A 16 10.37 15.54 -8.22
C GLU A 16 10.25 15.90 -9.71
N ALA A 17 9.36 15.23 -10.46
CA ALA A 17 9.13 15.52 -11.86
C ALA A 17 8.52 16.91 -12.07
N LEU A 18 7.54 17.29 -11.24
CA LEU A 18 6.95 18.63 -11.25
C LEU A 18 7.98 19.72 -10.94
N ARG A 19 8.86 19.50 -9.95
CA ARG A 19 9.96 20.43 -9.63
C ARG A 19 10.94 20.61 -10.80
N LYS A 20 11.33 19.52 -11.46
CA LYS A 20 12.17 19.59 -12.67
C LYS A 20 11.48 20.35 -13.81
N LYS A 21 10.16 20.13 -13.99
CA LYS A 21 9.37 20.84 -14.99
C LYS A 21 9.30 22.34 -14.69
N LYS A 22 9.11 22.73 -13.43
CA LYS A 22 9.16 24.13 -12.97
C LYS A 22 10.50 24.77 -13.28
N GLN A 23 11.61 24.11 -12.90
CA GLN A 23 12.95 24.61 -13.18
C GLN A 23 13.19 24.80 -14.69
N THR A 24 12.77 23.83 -15.50
CA THR A 24 12.91 23.93 -16.97
C THR A 24 12.11 25.11 -17.53
N LEU A 25 10.91 25.35 -17.00
CA LEU A 25 10.09 26.51 -17.40
C LEU A 25 10.78 27.83 -17.05
N ASP A 26 11.40 27.91 -15.86
CA ASP A 26 12.13 29.09 -15.39
C ASP A 26 13.37 29.36 -16.27
N ASP A 27 14.08 28.32 -16.68
CA ASP A 27 15.23 28.42 -17.59
C ASP A 27 14.81 28.89 -18.99
N LEU A 28 13.67 28.40 -19.50
CA LEU A 28 13.12 28.81 -20.79
C LEU A 28 12.68 30.28 -20.79
N PHE A 29 12.09 30.75 -19.69
CA PHE A 29 11.72 32.16 -19.53
C PHE A 29 12.96 33.05 -19.41
N SER A 30 13.93 32.65 -18.58
CA SER A 30 15.20 33.38 -18.38
C SER A 30 16.02 33.49 -19.66
N SER A 31 15.98 32.46 -20.51
CA SER A 31 16.60 32.46 -21.84
C SER A 31 15.78 33.17 -22.92
N LYS A 32 14.66 33.82 -22.55
CA LYS A 32 13.74 34.55 -23.45
C LYS A 32 13.19 33.71 -24.60
N ARG A 33 13.14 32.39 -24.43
CA ARG A 33 12.63 31.45 -25.45
C ARG A 33 11.11 31.35 -25.47
N ILE A 34 10.46 31.80 -24.40
CA ILE A 34 9.00 31.87 -24.25
C ILE A 34 8.60 33.28 -23.83
N SER A 35 7.36 33.67 -24.14
CA SER A 35 6.81 34.96 -23.69
C SER A 35 6.42 34.90 -22.21
N GLU A 36 6.32 36.08 -21.60
CA GLU A 36 5.81 36.24 -20.23
C GLU A 36 4.41 35.66 -20.08
N GLN A 37 3.51 35.90 -21.03
CA GLN A 37 2.15 35.36 -20.99
C GLN A 37 2.14 33.81 -21.01
N THR A 38 2.99 33.18 -21.82
CA THR A 38 3.11 31.72 -21.85
C THR A 38 3.71 31.17 -20.56
N TYR A 39 4.72 31.85 -20.02
CA TYR A 39 5.33 31.51 -18.74
C TYR A 39 4.30 31.54 -17.61
N GLU A 40 3.57 32.65 -17.45
CA GLU A 40 2.59 32.81 -16.37
C GLU A 40 1.48 31.75 -16.40
N CYS A 41 0.97 31.44 -17.60
CA CYS A 41 -0.04 30.40 -17.77
C CYS A 41 0.47 29.02 -17.30
N LEU A 42 1.63 28.57 -17.80
CA LEU A 42 2.21 27.27 -17.44
C LEU A 42 2.68 27.24 -15.98
N ASN A 43 3.19 28.36 -15.47
CA ASN A 43 3.67 28.49 -14.11
C ASN A 43 2.53 28.31 -13.11
N LYS A 44 1.36 28.88 -13.39
CA LYS A 44 0.16 28.69 -12.58
C LYS A 44 -0.21 27.20 -12.47
N ASP A 45 -0.31 26.50 -13.59
CA ASP A 45 -0.69 25.09 -13.63
C ASP A 45 0.32 24.19 -12.89
N ILE A 46 1.61 24.42 -13.12
CA ILE A 46 2.67 23.66 -12.44
C ILE A 46 2.68 23.96 -10.93
N SER A 47 2.47 25.21 -10.54
CA SER A 47 2.45 25.60 -9.12
C SER A 47 1.24 25.02 -8.39
N GLU A 48 0.07 25.00 -9.04
CA GLU A 48 -1.12 24.35 -8.50
C GLU A 48 -0.92 22.84 -8.35
N ALA A 49 -0.35 22.17 -9.36
CA ALA A 49 -0.02 20.76 -9.29
C ALA A 49 0.98 20.46 -8.16
N LEU A 50 2.04 21.27 -8.01
CA LEU A 50 3.01 21.14 -6.92
C LEU A 50 2.33 21.23 -5.55
N MET A 51 1.53 22.28 -5.33
CA MET A 51 0.82 22.48 -4.07
C MET A 51 -0.11 21.29 -3.74
N ASN A 52 -0.85 20.79 -4.73
CA ASN A 52 -1.76 19.66 -4.55
C ASN A 52 -1.00 18.36 -4.24
N THR A 53 0.09 18.08 -4.94
CA THR A 53 0.91 16.88 -4.71
C THR A 53 1.63 16.94 -3.36
N GLU A 54 2.15 18.12 -2.95
CA GLU A 54 2.75 18.34 -1.63
C GLU A 54 1.73 18.10 -0.51
N LYS A 55 0.53 18.68 -0.63
CA LYS A 55 -0.56 18.47 0.33
C LYS A 55 -0.98 16.99 0.42
N TYR A 56 -1.00 16.28 -0.70
CA TYR A 56 -1.29 14.86 -0.71
C TYR A 56 -0.21 14.05 0.01
N LEU A 57 1.07 14.35 -0.23
CA LEU A 57 2.20 13.72 0.46
C LEU A 57 2.14 13.95 1.97
N GLU A 58 1.88 15.19 2.41
CA GLU A 58 1.71 15.52 3.82
C GLU A 58 0.55 14.74 4.45
N SER A 59 -0.58 14.66 3.77
CA SER A 59 -1.73 13.86 4.23
C SER A 59 -1.37 12.37 4.35
N LEU A 60 -0.64 11.83 3.38
CA LEU A 60 -0.19 10.44 3.39
C LEU A 60 0.74 10.18 4.58
N VAL A 61 1.73 11.06 4.81
CA VAL A 61 2.64 10.98 5.97
C VAL A 61 1.87 11.08 7.28
N SER A 62 0.89 11.98 7.39
CA SER A 62 0.06 12.10 8.59
C SER A 62 -0.72 10.82 8.87
N LYS A 63 -1.28 10.17 7.83
CA LYS A 63 -2.01 8.90 7.99
C LYS A 63 -1.06 7.77 8.39
N MET A 64 0.17 7.73 7.86
CA MET A 64 1.18 6.76 8.28
C MET A 64 1.52 6.90 9.76
N LYS A 65 1.70 8.13 10.24
CA LYS A 65 1.96 8.41 11.66
C LYS A 65 0.78 7.99 12.54
N GLY A 66 -0.45 8.36 12.16
CA GLY A 66 -1.63 7.91 12.90
C GLY A 66 -1.76 6.39 12.97
N ARG A 67 -1.37 5.67 11.91
CA ARG A 67 -1.33 4.20 11.93
C ARG A 67 -0.30 3.65 12.92
N ILE A 68 0.86 4.28 13.05
CA ILE A 68 1.84 3.92 14.08
C ILE A 68 1.23 4.09 15.47
N ASP A 69 0.63 5.24 15.75
CA ASP A 69 0.02 5.53 17.06
C ASP A 69 -1.09 4.51 17.41
N ASP A 70 -1.93 4.18 16.43
CA ASP A 70 -2.97 3.16 16.59
C ASP A 70 -2.41 1.77 16.92
N LEU A 71 -1.33 1.37 16.26
CA LEU A 71 -0.65 0.10 16.49
C LEU A 71 0.01 0.06 17.87
N GLU A 72 0.66 1.15 18.29
CA GLU A 72 1.27 1.27 19.62
C GLU A 72 0.21 1.15 20.72
N ARG A 73 -0.97 1.77 20.53
CA ARG A 73 -2.12 1.59 21.44
C ARG A 73 -2.62 0.15 21.47
N GLN A 74 -2.73 -0.51 20.32
CA GLN A 74 -3.16 -1.92 20.24
C GLN A 74 -2.16 -2.85 20.93
N ILE A 75 -0.86 -2.62 20.76
CA ILE A 75 0.20 -3.37 21.47
C ILE A 75 0.00 -3.25 22.99
N SER A 76 -0.21 -2.04 23.52
CA SER A 76 -0.42 -1.83 24.95
C SER A 76 -1.61 -2.63 25.49
N VAL A 77 -2.71 -2.72 24.73
CA VAL A 77 -3.88 -3.54 25.09
C VAL A 77 -3.54 -5.03 25.11
N LEU A 78 -2.80 -5.53 24.11
CA LEU A 78 -2.39 -6.94 24.10
C LEU A 78 -1.39 -7.27 25.21
N GLU A 79 -0.49 -6.35 25.57
CA GLU A 79 0.42 -6.51 26.69
C GLU A 79 -0.34 -6.61 28.03
N MET A 80 -1.42 -5.84 28.20
CA MET A 80 -2.31 -5.96 29.35
C MET A 80 -3.01 -7.33 29.39
N PHE A 81 -3.51 -7.82 28.26
CA PHE A 81 -4.11 -9.16 28.19
C PHE A 81 -3.09 -10.27 28.46
N LEU A 82 -1.85 -10.11 27.99
CA LEU A 82 -0.77 -11.04 28.28
C LEU A 82 -0.50 -11.10 29.78
N ALA A 83 -0.34 -9.93 30.43
CA ALA A 83 -0.16 -9.85 31.88
C ALA A 83 -1.32 -10.48 32.67
N ASN A 84 -2.56 -10.30 32.22
CA ASN A 84 -3.71 -10.96 32.82
C ASN A 84 -3.64 -12.50 32.67
N SER A 85 -3.24 -13.00 31.51
CA SER A 85 -3.05 -14.45 31.27
C SER A 85 -1.96 -15.04 32.19
N GLU A 86 -0.85 -14.32 32.38
CA GLU A 86 0.20 -14.70 33.34
C GLU A 86 -0.33 -14.79 34.76
N MET A 87 -1.14 -13.82 35.19
CA MET A 87 -1.75 -13.82 36.53
C MET A 87 -2.68 -15.01 36.73
N MET A 88 -3.54 -15.30 35.75
CA MET A 88 -4.48 -16.44 35.82
C MET A 88 -3.72 -17.77 35.89
N TYR A 89 -2.65 -17.93 35.12
CA TYR A 89 -1.82 -19.13 35.17
C TYR A 89 -1.12 -19.29 36.52
N ALA A 90 -0.52 -18.21 37.04
CA ALA A 90 0.15 -18.20 38.34
C ALA A 90 -0.81 -18.47 39.51
N ALA A 91 -2.07 -18.03 39.39
CA ALA A 91 -3.13 -18.31 40.35
C ALA A 91 -3.70 -19.74 40.24
N GLY A 92 -3.31 -20.50 39.21
CA GLY A 92 -3.85 -21.83 38.92
C GLY A 92 -5.28 -21.80 38.36
N GLU A 93 -5.75 -20.65 37.89
CA GLU A 93 -7.09 -20.49 37.27
C GLU A 93 -7.15 -21.10 35.87
N ILE A 94 -6.00 -21.18 35.19
CA ILE A 94 -5.85 -21.84 33.89
C ILE A 94 -4.69 -22.82 33.90
N ASP A 95 -4.79 -23.88 33.10
CA ASP A 95 -3.70 -24.82 32.90
C ASP A 95 -2.62 -24.27 31.95
N TYR A 96 -1.49 -24.98 31.88
CA TYR A 96 -0.37 -24.60 31.04
C TYR A 96 -0.72 -24.58 29.55
N GLU A 97 -1.55 -25.50 29.07
CA GLU A 97 -1.89 -25.59 27.65
C GLU A 97 -2.72 -24.39 27.20
N ALA A 98 -3.71 -23.99 28.00
CA ALA A 98 -4.53 -22.81 27.79
C ALA A 98 -3.68 -21.53 27.84
N TYR A 99 -2.81 -21.41 28.86
CA TYR A 99 -1.88 -20.29 29.00
C TYR A 99 -0.94 -20.20 27.79
N ASP A 100 -0.22 -21.27 27.46
CA ASP A 100 0.77 -21.31 26.38
C ASP A 100 0.14 -20.98 25.01
N ARG A 101 -1.07 -21.49 24.75
CA ARG A 101 -1.79 -21.16 23.52
C ARG A 101 -2.15 -19.68 23.45
N GLN A 102 -2.64 -19.09 24.54
CA GLN A 102 -3.01 -17.67 24.59
C GLN A 102 -1.80 -16.76 24.49
N SER A 103 -0.76 -17.01 25.30
CA SER A 103 0.44 -16.18 25.34
C SER A 103 1.16 -16.18 24.00
N ARG A 104 1.32 -17.34 23.34
CA ARG A 104 1.91 -17.42 21.99
C ARG A 104 1.13 -16.61 20.97
N ALA A 105 -0.20 -16.67 21.00
CA ALA A 105 -1.03 -15.91 20.07
C ALA A 105 -0.89 -14.39 20.28
N LEU A 106 -0.89 -13.94 21.55
CA LEU A 106 -0.72 -12.54 21.91
C LEU A 106 0.68 -12.02 21.51
N ILE A 107 1.73 -12.78 21.83
CA ILE A 107 3.11 -12.45 21.48
C ILE A 107 3.28 -12.34 19.96
N ALA A 108 2.75 -13.30 19.20
CA ALA A 108 2.82 -13.27 17.73
C ALA A 108 2.11 -12.03 17.15
N GLY A 109 0.97 -11.64 17.72
CA GLY A 109 0.25 -10.41 17.37
C GLY A 109 1.08 -9.14 17.63
N ILE A 110 1.67 -9.04 18.84
CA ILE A 110 2.53 -7.92 19.23
C ILE A 110 3.73 -7.80 18.29
N GLU A 111 4.43 -8.89 18.01
CA GLU A 111 5.57 -8.89 17.10
C GLU A 111 5.19 -8.47 15.68
N SER A 112 4.03 -8.92 15.20
CA SER A 112 3.52 -8.51 13.89
C SER A 112 3.29 -7.01 13.81
N MET A 113 2.66 -6.42 14.83
CA MET A 113 2.44 -4.98 14.90
C MET A 113 3.75 -4.19 15.02
N ARG A 114 4.73 -4.68 15.79
CA ARG A 114 6.06 -4.07 15.89
C ARG A 114 6.80 -4.08 14.55
N ARG A 115 6.67 -5.16 13.77
CA ARG A 115 7.21 -5.21 12.40
C ARG A 115 6.52 -4.19 11.49
N GLU A 116 5.20 -4.06 11.57
CA GLU A 116 4.45 -3.07 10.79
C GLU A 116 4.88 -1.63 11.14
N ILE A 117 5.01 -1.30 12.43
CA ILE A 117 5.52 0.00 12.88
C ILE A 117 6.92 0.26 12.31
N SER A 118 7.82 -0.72 12.40
CA SER A 118 9.20 -0.59 11.93
C SER A 118 9.26 -0.34 10.42
N GLU A 119 8.41 -1.01 9.65
CA GLU A 119 8.31 -0.83 8.20
C GLU A 119 7.77 0.57 7.84
N ILE A 120 6.74 1.05 8.53
CA ILE A 120 6.22 2.41 8.30
C ILE A 120 7.29 3.46 8.66
N LYS A 121 7.99 3.29 9.80
CA LYS A 121 9.09 4.17 10.19
C LYS A 121 10.21 4.16 9.15
N ASN A 122 10.53 3.00 8.58
CA ASN A 122 11.51 2.88 7.50
C ASN A 122 11.09 3.69 6.26
N ILE A 123 9.85 3.53 5.78
CA ILE A 123 9.32 4.30 4.64
C ILE A 123 9.44 5.81 4.89
N LEU A 124 9.08 6.28 6.09
CA LEU A 124 9.13 7.70 6.45
C LEU A 124 10.57 8.24 6.63
N SER A 125 11.53 7.38 6.96
CA SER A 125 12.94 7.74 7.15
C SER A 125 13.77 7.65 5.86
N ALA A 126 13.28 6.92 4.86
CA ALA A 126 13.99 6.72 3.61
C ALA A 126 14.12 8.07 2.89
N PRO A 127 15.35 8.54 2.56
CA PRO A 127 15.47 9.62 1.60
C PRO A 127 14.83 9.14 0.30
N SER A 128 13.97 9.96 -0.32
CA SER A 128 13.41 9.71 -1.65
C SER A 128 14.54 9.35 -2.60
N SER A 129 14.82 8.05 -2.72
CA SER A 129 15.88 7.54 -3.56
C SER A 129 15.18 7.10 -4.82
N GLY A 130 15.56 7.77 -5.91
CA GLY A 130 15.18 7.39 -7.27
C GLY A 130 15.41 5.90 -7.54
N PRO A 131 14.77 5.37 -8.58
CA PRO A 131 14.41 3.97 -8.71
C PRO A 131 15.63 3.05 -8.72
N VAL A 132 15.67 2.10 -7.79
CA VAL A 132 16.34 0.82 -8.03
C VAL A 132 15.36 -0.02 -8.83
N VAL A 133 15.52 -0.01 -10.15
CA VAL A 133 14.97 -1.05 -11.01
C VAL A 133 15.62 -2.36 -10.56
N SER A 134 14.89 -3.20 -9.86
CA SER A 134 15.13 -4.64 -9.86
C SER A 134 14.06 -5.28 -10.74
N GLU A 135 14.37 -5.31 -12.04
CA GLU A 135 13.92 -6.37 -12.91
C GLU A 135 14.44 -7.70 -12.36
N LYS A 136 13.52 -8.50 -11.83
CA LYS A 136 13.66 -9.95 -11.92
C LYS A 136 12.35 -10.53 -12.41
N SER A 137 12.31 -10.67 -13.74
CA SER A 137 11.91 -11.88 -14.44
C SER A 137 10.77 -12.68 -13.81
N MET A 138 9.56 -12.46 -14.31
CA MET A 138 8.63 -13.57 -14.57
C MET A 138 8.37 -13.59 -16.08
N GLU A 139 8.96 -14.62 -16.66
CA GLU A 139 8.88 -15.09 -18.03
C GLU A 139 7.42 -15.25 -18.46
N VAL A 140 6.97 -14.41 -19.40
CA VAL A 140 5.76 -14.64 -20.18
C VAL A 140 6.15 -15.59 -21.29
N THR A 141 5.83 -16.88 -21.13
CA THR A 141 5.91 -17.84 -22.25
C THR A 141 4.77 -17.54 -23.22
N THR A 142 5.18 -16.97 -24.34
CA THR A 142 4.44 -16.82 -25.59
C THR A 142 4.00 -18.19 -26.11
N ALA A 143 2.71 -18.38 -26.36
CA ALA A 143 2.21 -19.28 -27.39
C ALA A 143 0.84 -18.79 -27.90
N SER A 144 0.75 -18.50 -29.18
CA SER A 144 -0.44 -18.14 -29.96
C SER A 144 -0.07 -18.34 -31.44
N PRO A 145 -0.97 -18.55 -32.43
CA PRO A 145 -2.39 -19.00 -32.46
C PRO A 145 -2.63 -20.14 -33.50
N GLU A 146 -3.92 -20.38 -33.84
CA GLU A 146 -4.51 -21.17 -34.96
C GLU A 146 -4.88 -22.63 -34.61
N ASN A 147 -6.13 -23.14 -34.79
CA ASN A 147 -7.04 -22.98 -35.93
C ASN A 147 -8.53 -23.36 -35.61
N ILE A 148 -9.48 -22.51 -36.04
CA ILE A 148 -10.84 -22.73 -36.65
C ILE A 148 -11.92 -23.64 -35.98
N THR A 149 -12.93 -22.98 -35.36
CA THR A 149 -14.44 -23.02 -35.46
C THR A 149 -15.24 -24.26 -35.99
N PRO A 150 -16.61 -24.32 -35.91
CA PRO A 150 -17.57 -24.36 -34.78
C PRO A 150 -18.60 -25.53 -34.90
N ILE A 151 -19.26 -26.01 -33.82
CA ILE A 151 -20.50 -26.82 -33.98
C ILE A 151 -21.56 -26.44 -32.93
N VAL A 152 -22.72 -26.01 -33.43
CA VAL A 152 -24.02 -25.84 -32.76
C VAL A 152 -24.87 -27.09 -33.06
N ALA A 153 -25.87 -27.35 -32.19
CA ALA A 153 -26.94 -28.34 -32.27
C ALA A 153 -26.54 -29.75 -31.78
N GLU A 154 -27.37 -30.57 -31.14
CA GLU A 154 -28.72 -30.50 -30.56
C GLU A 154 -28.95 -31.95 -30.13
N ILE A 155 -29.18 -32.21 -28.83
CA ILE A 155 -29.82 -33.47 -28.42
C ILE A 155 -30.91 -33.11 -27.42
N LYS A 156 -32.11 -33.03 -27.99
CA LYS A 156 -33.39 -32.93 -27.32
C LYS A 156 -33.86 -34.34 -26.95
N SER A 157 -34.68 -34.41 -25.89
CA SER A 157 -35.63 -35.49 -25.58
C SER A 157 -35.00 -36.74 -24.95
N THR A 158 -35.55 -37.38 -23.92
CA THR A 158 -36.77 -37.29 -23.09
C THR A 158 -36.45 -38.22 -21.89
N GLU A 159 -37.12 -38.34 -20.76
CA GLU A 159 -38.53 -38.23 -20.33
C GLU A 159 -38.45 -38.32 -18.78
N GLU A 160 -39.00 -37.34 -18.06
CA GLU A 160 -40.30 -37.41 -17.34
C GLU A 160 -40.22 -38.01 -15.92
N THR A 161 -40.46 -37.22 -14.87
CA THR A 161 -41.76 -36.79 -14.27
C THR A 161 -42.16 -37.77 -13.15
N LEU A 162 -42.36 -37.36 -11.90
CA LEU A 162 -43.62 -36.77 -11.38
C LEU A 162 -43.37 -36.27 -9.94
N VAL A 163 -43.33 -34.96 -9.69
CA VAL A 163 -44.41 -34.07 -9.19
C VAL A 163 -44.83 -34.31 -7.74
N GLN A 164 -44.84 -33.18 -7.03
CA GLN A 164 -45.30 -32.87 -5.68
C GLN A 164 -46.64 -33.49 -5.28
N SER A 165 -46.76 -33.72 -3.97
CA SER A 165 -47.96 -33.39 -3.18
C SER A 165 -47.52 -32.81 -1.85
#